data_AF-A0A430QHU2-F1
#
_entry.id   AF-A0A430QHU2-F1
#
_cell.length_a   1.000
_cell.length_b   1.000
_cell.length_c   1.000
_cell.angle_alpha   90.00
_cell.angle_beta   90.00
_cell.angle_gamma   90.00
#
_symmetry.space_group_name_H-M   'P 1'
#
loop_
_entity.id
_entity.type
_entity.pdbx_description
1 polymer ?
#
loop_
_entity_poly.entity_id
_entity_poly.type
_entity_poly.pdbx_seq_one_letter_code
_entity_poly.pdbx_strand_id
1 'polypeptide(L)' 'MDLIGCVCEANDFVVSGTCTEQMYGMCETLWEDNMNSKELFECISQCILNALNRDAVSGWGARVYLM' A
#
# COMPACT_ATOMS: atom_id res chain seq x y z
N MET A 1 3.67 0.83 12.74
CA MET A 1 3.87 1.44 14.07
C MET A 1 3.01 2.68 14.13
N ASP A 2 2.28 2.89 15.22
CA ASP A 2 1.50 4.13 15.40
C ASP A 2 2.37 5.31 15.89
N LEU A 3 1.76 6.47 16.09
CA LEU A 3 2.46 7.69 16.50
C LEU A 3 2.99 7.66 17.95
N ILE A 4 2.63 6.64 18.74
CA ILE A 4 3.02 6.49 20.15
C ILE A 4 3.88 5.24 20.40
N GLY A 5 4.27 4.53 19.35
CA GLY A 5 5.22 3.43 19.40
C GLY A 5 4.61 2.02 19.46
N CYS A 6 3.31 1.86 19.28
CA CYS A 6 2.68 0.55 19.19
C CYS A 6 3.10 -0.15 17.87
N VAL A 7 3.68 -1.34 17.99
CA VAL A 7 4.11 -2.15 16.84
C VAL A 7 2.91 -2.98 16.35
N CYS A 8 2.74 -3.03 15.03
CA CYS A 8 1.77 -3.90 14.37
C CYS A 8 2.55 -4.74 13.37
N GLU A 9 2.63 -6.04 13.62
CA GLU A 9 3.20 -7.04 12.72
C GLU A 9 2.04 -7.72 11.99
N ALA A 10 2.08 -7.70 10.66
CA ALA A 10 1.07 -8.29 9.80
C ALA A 10 1.78 -9.19 8.78
N ASN A 11 1.14 -10.31 8.42
CA ASN A 11 1.69 -11.29 7.48
C ASN A 11 1.39 -10.96 6.00
N ASP A 12 0.53 -9.97 5.78
CA ASP A 12 -0.01 -9.57 4.48
C ASP A 12 0.58 -8.23 4.03
N PHE A 13 0.04 -7.12 4.51
CA PHE A 13 0.45 -5.77 4.17
C PHE A 13 0.17 -4.78 5.30
N VAL A 14 0.90 -3.66 5.26
CA VAL A 14 0.69 -2.52 6.17
C VAL A 14 0.62 -1.24 5.36
N VAL A 15 -0.28 -0.33 5.74
CA VAL A 15 -0.42 0.98 5.08
C VAL A 15 -0.32 2.10 6.11
N SER A 16 0.19 3.25 5.69
CA SER A 16 0.35 4.44 6.53
C SER A 16 0.38 5.69 5.65
N GLY A 17 -0.21 6.79 6.12
CA GLY A 17 -0.31 8.05 5.38
C GLY A 17 -1.68 8.70 5.52
N THR A 18 -1.98 9.67 4.66
CA THR A 18 -3.27 10.37 4.63
C THR A 18 -4.33 9.62 3.82
N CYS A 19 -3.93 8.82 2.83
CA CYS A 19 -4.81 8.02 1.98
C CYS A 19 -4.96 6.54 2.45
N THR A 20 -4.86 6.29 3.75
CA THR A 20 -4.86 4.93 4.31
C THR A 20 -6.14 4.15 3.99
N GLU A 21 -7.31 4.78 4.07
CA GLU A 21 -8.60 4.15 3.77
C GLU A 21 -8.64 3.60 2.33
N GLN A 22 -8.18 4.42 1.38
CA GLN A 22 -8.13 4.04 -0.04
C GLN A 22 -7.09 2.97 -0.29
N MET A 23 -5.91 3.08 0.34
CA MET A 23 -4.86 2.06 0.26
C MET A 23 -5.31 0.72 0.84
N TYR A 24 -5.99 0.71 1.99
CA TYR A 24 -6.58 -0.51 2.56
C TYR A 24 -7.53 -1.16 1.56
N GLY A 25 -8.51 -0.41 1.03
CA GLY A 25 -9.46 -0.95 0.07
C GLY A 25 -8.80 -1.53 -1.19
N MET A 26 -7.76 -0.88 -1.70
CA MET A 26 -7.01 -1.38 -2.86
C MET A 26 -6.18 -2.63 -2.53
N CYS A 27 -5.43 -2.63 -1.43
CA CYS A 27 -4.61 -3.76 -1.03
C CYS A 27 -5.46 -4.99 -0.71
N GLU A 28 -6.57 -4.85 0.02
CA GLU A 28 -7.53 -5.95 0.27
C GLU A 28 -8.10 -6.56 -1.02
N THR A 29 -8.19 -5.77 -2.09
CA THR A 29 -8.76 -6.24 -3.37
C THR A 29 -7.72 -6.94 -4.25
N LEU A 30 -6.48 -6.47 -4.22
CA LEU A 30 -5.45 -6.89 -5.19
C LEU A 30 -4.38 -7.79 -4.60
N TRP A 31 -4.14 -7.74 -3.29
CA TRP A 31 -3.13 -8.57 -2.64
C TRP A 31 -3.59 -10.03 -2.57
N GLU A 32 -2.64 -10.93 -2.83
CA GLU A 32 -2.82 -12.37 -2.71
C GLU A 32 -1.57 -12.97 -2.08
N ASP A 33 -1.74 -14.09 -1.39
CA ASP A 33 -0.63 -14.80 -0.78
C ASP A 33 0.30 -15.42 -1.84
N ASN A 34 1.60 -15.49 -1.54
CA ASN A 34 2.65 -16.08 -2.39
C ASN A 34 2.86 -15.43 -3.78
N MET A 35 2.56 -14.14 -3.94
CA MET A 35 2.92 -13.39 -5.15
C MET A 35 4.43 -13.40 -5.41
N ASN A 36 4.84 -13.60 -6.66
CA ASN A 36 6.24 -13.42 -7.06
C ASN A 36 6.60 -11.92 -7.17
N SER A 37 7.90 -11.60 -7.31
CA SER A 37 8.36 -10.20 -7.31
C SER A 37 7.73 -9.32 -8.40
N LYS A 38 7.37 -9.90 -9.56
CA LYS A 38 6.73 -9.16 -10.65
C LYS A 38 5.26 -8.90 -10.34
N GLU A 39 4.55 -9.91 -9.86
CA GLU A 39 3.15 -9.79 -9.41
C GLU A 39 3.04 -8.78 -8.27
N LEU A 40 3.96 -8.84 -7.31
CA LEU A 40 3.99 -7.90 -6.18
C LEU A 40 4.24 -6.46 -6.65
N PHE A 41 5.16 -6.27 -7.61
CA PHE A 41 5.41 -4.95 -8.19
C PHE A 41 4.18 -4.39 -8.91
N GLU A 42 3.49 -5.22 -9.69
CA GLU A 42 2.26 -4.83 -10.38
C GLU A 42 1.14 -4.52 -9.38
N CYS A 43 0.96 -5.37 -8.37
CA CYS A 43 -0.01 -5.21 -7.29
C CYS A 43 0.18 -3.87 -6.56
N ILE A 44 1.37 -3.60 -6.01
CA ILE A 44 1.62 -2.36 -5.27
C ILE A 44 1.55 -1.11 -6.17
N SER A 45 1.98 -1.22 -7.42
CA SER A 45 1.89 -0.12 -8.38
C SER A 45 0.43 0.25 -8.65
N GLN A 46 -0.45 -0.75 -8.83
CA GLN A 46 -1.87 -0.51 -9.02
C GLN A 46 -2.53 0.02 -7.74
N CYS A 47 -2.21 -0.52 -6.56
CA CYS A 47 -2.75 -0.02 -5.30
C CYS A 47 -2.43 1.46 -5.10
N ILE A 48 -1.16 1.84 -5.24
CA ILE A 48 -0.70 3.22 -5.05
C ILE A 48 -1.32 4.15 -6.08
N LEU A 49 -1.25 3.84 -7.38
CA LEU A 49 -1.75 4.75 -8.41
C LEU A 49 -3.26 4.99 -8.29
N ASN A 50 -4.04 3.98 -7.89
CA ASN A 50 -5.48 4.16 -7.70
C ASN A 50 -5.82 4.90 -6.40
N ALA A 51 -5.10 4.64 -5.31
CA ALA A 51 -5.34 5.32 -4.04
C ALA A 51 -4.95 6.81 -4.08
N LEU A 52 -3.80 7.15 -4.68
CA LEU A 52 -3.33 8.54 -4.80
C LEU A 52 -4.31 9.41 -5.60
N ASN A 53 -5.01 8.84 -6.59
CA ASN A 53 -6.01 9.56 -7.39
C ASN A 53 -7.32 9.88 -6.63
N ARG A 54 -7.41 9.50 -5.35
CA ARG A 54 -8.61 9.67 -4.50
C ARG A 54 -8.36 10.46 -3.23
N ASP A 55 -7.14 10.94 -3.00
CA ASP A 55 -6.78 11.82 -1.88
C ASP A 55 -6.10 13.09 -2.39
N ALA A 56 -6.58 14.26 -1.97
CA ALA A 56 -6.06 15.55 -2.45
C ALA A 56 -4.66 15.89 -1.91
N VAL A 57 -4.25 15.24 -0.80
CA VAL A 57 -2.98 15.50 -0.13
C VAL A 57 -1.91 14.45 -0.49
N SER A 58 -2.30 13.39 -1.19
CA SER A 58 -1.38 12.35 -1.67
C SER A 58 -1.17 12.47 -3.18
N GLY A 59 0.07 12.28 -3.66
CA GLY A 59 0.34 12.25 -5.11
C GLY A 59 1.73 12.74 -5.52
N TRP A 60 1.82 13.26 -6.75
CA TRP A 60 3.03 13.80 -7.40
C TRP A 60 4.12 12.78 -7.72
N GLY A 61 3.73 11.51 -7.80
CA GLY A 61 4.59 10.39 -8.16
C GLY A 61 4.71 9.39 -7.02
N ALA A 62 5.29 8.24 -7.34
CA ALA A 62 5.51 7.14 -6.39
C ALA A 62 6.86 6.50 -6.66
N ARG A 63 7.46 5.91 -5.61
CA ARG A 63 8.64 5.07 -5.71
C ARG A 63 8.33 3.73 -5.05
N VAL A 64 8.63 2.65 -5.76
CA VAL A 64 8.45 1.28 -5.28
C VAL A 64 9.84 0.68 -5.08
N TYR A 65 10.06 0.07 -3.91
CA TYR A 65 11.27 -0.67 -3.59
C TYR A 65 10.89 -2.14 -3.41
N LEU A 66 11.51 -3.02 -4.18
CA LEU A 66 11.46 -4.47 -3.98
C LEU A 66 12.74 -4.87 -3.25
N MET A 67 12.60 -5.62 -2.17
CA MET A 67 13.69 -6.12 -1.34
C MET A 67 13.90 -7.61 -1.54
#